data_AF-A0A1A2YXQ2-F1
#
_entry.id   AF-A0A1A2YXQ2-F1
#
_cell.length_a   1.000
_cell.length_b   1.000
_cell.length_c   1.000
_cell.angle_alpha   90.00
_cell.angle_beta   90.00
_cell.angle_gamma   90.00
#
_symmetry.space_group_name_H-M   'P 1'
#
loop_
_entity.id
_entity.type
_entity.pdbx_description
1 polymer ?
#
loop_
_entity_poly.entity_id
_entity_poly.type
_entity_poly.pdbx_seq_one_letter_code
_entity_poly.pdbx_strand_id
1 'polypeptide(L)'
;MPTEQPPTPPMDWAEAQPLLRPVLRPQSYVNSLVNTGAQPWVRPVFPFINEMVVVDLPTVRAIVSPAETGAWGITGDQAFAVARIIESMYVPPSASFNRYFSPG
;
A
#
# COMPACT_ATOMS: atom_id res chain seq x y z
N MET A 1 -25.56 -2.42 14.94
CA MET A 1 -24.12 -2.11 15.02
C MET A 1 -23.49 -2.69 13.76
N PRO A 2 -22.79 -1.92 12.92
CA PRO A 2 -22.06 -2.51 11.81
C PRO A 2 -20.95 -3.37 12.43
N THR A 3 -20.93 -4.66 12.14
CA THR A 3 -19.81 -5.52 12.46
C THR A 3 -18.57 -4.97 11.75
N GLU A 4 -17.64 -4.37 12.51
CA GLU A 4 -16.29 -4.06 12.04
C GLU A 4 -15.57 -5.38 11.78
N GLN A 5 -15.92 -6.05 10.69
CA GLN A 5 -15.20 -7.23 10.24
C GLN A 5 -13.81 -6.76 9.82
N PRO A 6 -12.72 -7.32 10.39
CA PRO A 6 -11.38 -6.97 9.96
C PRO A 6 -11.29 -7.23 8.44
N PRO A 7 -10.65 -6.32 7.68
CA PRO A 7 -10.63 -6.45 6.24
C PRO A 7 -9.91 -7.74 5.86
N THR A 8 -10.52 -8.51 4.96
CA THR A 8 -9.94 -9.77 4.48
C THR A 8 -8.67 -9.45 3.69
N PRO A 9 -7.51 -10.03 4.06
CA PRO A 9 -6.31 -9.88 3.26
C PRO A 9 -6.48 -10.59 1.91
N PRO A 10 -5.88 -10.07 0.83
CA PRO A 10 -5.99 -10.68 -0.49
C PRO A 10 -5.36 -12.07 -0.50
N MET A 11 -6.08 -13.04 -1.06
CA MET A 11 -5.67 -14.44 -1.09
C MET A 11 -4.70 -14.74 -2.24
N ASP A 12 -4.83 -13.99 -3.34
CA ASP A 12 -4.03 -14.20 -4.55
C ASP A 12 -3.54 -12.88 -5.16
N TRP A 13 -2.77 -13.03 -6.24
CA TRP A 13 -2.22 -11.91 -6.97
C TRP A 13 -3.29 -11.01 -7.60
N ALA A 14 -4.36 -11.58 -8.15
CA ALA A 14 -5.38 -10.81 -8.85
C ALA A 14 -6.13 -9.87 -7.90
N GLU A 15 -6.36 -10.30 -6.66
CA GLU A 15 -6.94 -9.48 -5.59
C GLU A 15 -5.96 -8.44 -5.06
N ALA A 16 -4.68 -8.82 -4.88
CA ALA A 16 -3.66 -7.92 -4.31
C ALA A 16 -3.26 -6.80 -5.28
N GLN A 17 -3.12 -7.11 -6.58
CA GLN A 17 -2.61 -6.23 -7.62
C GLN A 17 -3.24 -4.83 -7.60
N PRO A 18 -4.57 -4.64 -7.68
CA PRO A 18 -5.19 -3.31 -7.72
C PRO A 18 -5.06 -2.50 -6.42
N LEU A 19 -4.75 -3.17 -5.30
CA LEU A 19 -4.66 -2.57 -3.97
C LEU A 19 -3.22 -2.18 -3.60
N LEU A 20 -2.22 -2.57 -4.40
CA LEU A 20 -0.84 -2.24 -4.12
C LEU A 20 -0.60 -0.73 -4.19
N ARG A 21 0.03 -0.19 -3.14
CA ARG A 21 0.48 1.20 -3.08
C ARG A 21 1.93 1.26 -2.62
N PRO A 22 2.76 2.11 -3.24
CA PRO A 22 4.08 2.41 -2.72
C PRO A 22 3.90 3.34 -1.51
N VAL A 23 4.71 3.16 -0.48
CA VAL A 23 4.76 4.08 0.66
C VAL A 23 6.20 4.42 0.99
N LEU A 24 6.43 5.72 1.22
CA LEU A 24 7.71 6.20 1.71
C LEU A 24 7.68 6.24 3.25
N ARG A 25 8.71 5.65 3.87
CA ARG A 25 8.85 5.57 5.32
C ARG A 25 10.30 5.84 5.74
N PRO A 26 10.52 6.53 6.88
CA PRO A 26 11.85 6.67 7.44
C PRO A 26 12.46 5.30 7.81
N GLN A 27 13.79 5.21 7.79
CA GLN A 27 14.53 4.03 8.26
C GLN A 27 14.15 3.60 9.68
N SER A 28 13.84 4.55 10.58
CA SER A 28 13.40 4.24 11.94
C SER A 28 12.09 3.45 12.00
N TYR A 29 11.15 3.72 11.09
CA TYR A 29 9.91 2.96 10.98
C TYR A 29 10.19 1.52 10.53
N VAL A 30 11.02 1.35 9.50
CA VAL A 30 11.44 0.03 9.02
C VAL A 30 12.14 -0.75 10.14
N ASN A 31 13.06 -0.12 10.86
CA ASN A 31 13.76 -0.74 11.98
C ASN A 31 12.78 -1.19 13.08
N SER A 32 11.77 -0.37 13.39
CA SER A 32 10.73 -0.73 14.36
C SER A 32 9.97 -1.99 13.93
N LEU A 33 9.61 -2.09 12.65
CA LEU A 33 8.92 -3.28 12.11
C LEU A 33 9.78 -4.53 12.18
N VAL A 34 11.05 -4.42 11.78
CA VAL A 34 12.02 -5.52 11.83
C VAL A 34 12.25 -5.98 13.27
N ASN A 35 12.34 -5.05 14.23
CA ASN A 35 12.47 -5.38 15.65
C ASN A 35 11.24 -6.11 16.22
N THR A 36 10.06 -5.89 15.63
CA THR A 36 8.84 -6.67 15.94
C THR A 36 8.72 -7.98 15.17
N GLY A 37 9.75 -8.36 14.40
CA GLY A 37 9.82 -9.62 13.65
C GLY A 37 9.24 -9.57 12.24
N ALA A 38 8.79 -8.41 11.76
CA ALA A 38 8.32 -8.27 10.38
C ALA A 38 9.50 -8.26 9.39
N GLN A 39 9.26 -8.75 8.17
CA GLN A 39 10.26 -8.77 7.10
C GLN A 39 9.74 -8.09 5.84
N PRO A 40 9.45 -6.78 5.86
CA PRO A 40 8.91 -6.08 4.70
C PRO A 40 9.84 -6.15 3.48
N TRP A 41 9.26 -6.06 2.28
CA TRP A 41 10.02 -5.59 1.14
C TRP A 41 10.37 -4.11 1.31
N VAL A 42 11.67 -3.79 1.20
CA VAL A 42 12.21 -2.45 1.45
C VAL A 42 13.21 -2.10 0.34
N ARG A 43 13.07 -0.90 -0.21
CA ARG A 43 14.00 -0.33 -1.18
C ARG A 43 14.45 1.06 -0.71
N PRO A 44 15.75 1.30 -0.48
CA PRO A 44 16.24 2.65 -0.23
C PRO A 44 16.04 3.54 -1.46
N VAL A 45 15.46 4.72 -1.28
CA VAL A 45 15.22 5.68 -2.38
C VAL A 45 15.86 7.05 -2.14
N PHE A 46 16.09 7.42 -0.88
CA PHE A 46 16.82 8.62 -0.45
C PHE A 46 17.52 8.35 0.88
N PRO A 47 18.47 9.20 1.33
CA PRO A 47 19.07 9.08 2.65
C PRO A 47 17.99 8.98 3.74
N PHE A 48 18.04 7.89 4.51
CA PHE A 48 17.11 7.57 5.60
C PHE A 48 15.64 7.38 5.19
N ILE A 49 15.32 7.34 3.89
CA ILE A 49 13.97 7.11 3.37
C ILE A 49 13.94 5.84 2.54
N ASN A 50 13.04 4.95 2.91
CA ASN A 50 12.77 3.72 2.19
C ASN A 50 11.40 3.76 1.56
N GLU A 51 11.31 3.17 0.39
CA GLU A 51 10.07 2.76 -0.23
C GLU A 51 9.73 1.34 0.22
N MET A 52 8.46 1.13 0.55
CA MET A 52 7.86 -0.16 0.85
C MET A 52 6.60 -0.34 -0.01
N VAL A 53 6.12 -1.57 -0.11
CA VAL A 53 4.83 -1.87 -0.75
C VAL A 53 3.82 -2.25 0.32
N VAL A 54 2.60 -1.73 0.19
CA VAL A 54 1.46 -2.10 1.04
C VAL A 54 0.27 -2.49 0.20
N VAL A 55 -0.61 -3.31 0.77
CA VAL A 55 -2.00 -3.47 0.32
C VAL A 55 -2.84 -2.42 1.05
N ASP A 56 -3.46 -1.52 0.30
CA ASP A 56 -4.33 -0.46 0.84
C ASP A 56 -5.75 -1.02 1.02
N LEU A 57 -6.00 -1.61 2.19
CA LEU A 57 -7.33 -2.09 2.57
C LEU A 57 -8.16 -0.93 3.14
N PRO A 58 -9.51 -1.01 3.16
CA PRO A 58 -10.37 0.10 3.55
C PRO A 58 -10.09 0.71 4.93
N THR A 59 -9.60 -0.09 5.89
CA THR A 59 -9.38 0.34 7.28
C THR A 59 -7.93 0.25 7.74
N VAL A 60 -7.07 -0.50 7.04
CA VAL A 60 -5.66 -0.69 7.40
C VAL A 60 -4.78 -0.82 6.16
N ARG A 61 -3.50 -0.53 6.31
CA ARG A 61 -2.49 -0.84 5.30
C ARG A 61 -1.69 -2.03 5.74
N ALA A 62 -1.80 -3.12 5.00
CA ALA A 62 -1.02 -4.33 5.26
C ALA A 62 0.30 -4.25 4.52
N ILE A 63 1.40 -4.50 5.23
CA ILE A 63 2.74 -4.50 4.65
C ILE A 63 2.90 -5.74 3.78
N VAL A 64 3.48 -5.57 2.58
CA VAL A 64 3.84 -6.71 1.73
C VAL A 64 5.24 -7.20 2.11
N SER A 65 5.35 -8.49 2.41
CA SER A 65 6.59 -9.19 2.74
C SER A 65 6.88 -10.32 1.73
N PRO A 66 8.05 -10.98 1.82
CA PRO A 66 8.36 -12.17 1.04
C PRO A 66 7.29 -13.28 1.15
N ALA A 67 6.65 -13.42 2.32
CA ALA A 67 5.62 -14.42 2.54
C ALA A 67 4.39 -14.19 1.65
N GLU A 68 3.87 -12.95 1.60
CA GLU A 68 2.75 -12.61 0.73
C GLU A 68 3.11 -12.75 -0.75
N THR A 69 4.28 -12.25 -1.18
CA THR A 69 4.69 -12.39 -2.58
C THR A 69 4.89 -13.85 -2.99
N GLY A 70 5.38 -14.68 -2.07
CA GLY A 70 5.51 -16.12 -2.28
C GLY A 70 4.14 -16.81 -2.42
N ALA A 71 3.16 -16.43 -1.61
CA ALA A 71 1.79 -16.94 -1.72
C ALA A 71 1.11 -16.51 -3.03
N TRP A 72 1.38 -15.30 -3.50
CA TRP A 72 0.84 -14.77 -4.76
C TRP A 72 1.61 -15.22 -6.01
N GLY A 73 2.76 -15.88 -5.85
CA GLY A 73 3.58 -16.35 -6.96
C GLY A 73 4.31 -15.24 -7.73
N ILE A 74 4.62 -14.12 -7.08
CA ILE A 74 5.32 -12.98 -7.68
C ILE A 74 6.62 -12.66 -6.94
N THR A 75 7.45 -11.78 -7.51
CA THR A 75 8.66 -11.26 -6.86
C THR A 75 8.41 -9.92 -6.17
N GLY A 76 9.29 -9.55 -5.24
CA GLY A 76 9.27 -8.20 -4.63
C GLY A 76 9.41 -7.09 -5.67
N ASP A 77 10.28 -7.26 -6.67
CA ASP A 77 10.47 -6.29 -7.76
C ASP A 77 9.18 -6.07 -8.57
N GLN A 78 8.44 -7.15 -8.86
CA GLN A 78 7.15 -7.07 -9.53
C GLN A 78 6.13 -6.30 -8.70
N ALA A 79 6.09 -6.52 -7.38
CA ALA A 79 5.22 -5.79 -6.47
C ALA A 79 5.52 -4.27 -6.49
N PHE A 80 6.80 -3.87 -6.44
CA PHE A 80 7.20 -2.46 -6.53
C PHE A 80 6.83 -1.83 -7.87
N ALA A 81 7.08 -2.53 -8.99
CA ALA A 81 6.79 -2.02 -10.32
C ALA A 81 5.29 -1.72 -10.51
N VAL A 82 4.42 -2.65 -10.08
CA VAL A 82 2.97 -2.49 -10.17
C VAL A 82 2.46 -1.38 -9.26
N ALA A 83 2.94 -1.32 -8.02
CA ALA A 83 2.51 -0.31 -7.05
C ALA A 83 2.67 1.12 -7.60
N ARG A 84 3.81 1.41 -8.23
CA ARG A 84 4.12 2.72 -8.83
C ARG A 84 3.26 3.06 -10.05
N ILE A 85 2.88 2.07 -10.85
CA ILE A 85 2.00 2.26 -12.01
C ILE A 85 0.59 2.66 -11.54
N ILE A 86 0.09 2.00 -10.50
CA ILE A 86 -1.26 2.26 -9.99
C ILE A 86 -1.36 3.64 -9.32
N GLU A 87 -0.33 4.06 -8.58
CA GLU A 87 -0.28 5.44 -8.04
C GLU A 87 -0.39 6.49 -9.16
N SER A 88 0.34 6.28 -10.26
CA SER A 88 0.33 7.20 -11.41
C SER A 88 -1.01 7.23 -12.16
N MET A 89 -1.87 6.22 -11.98
CA MET A 89 -3.18 6.09 -12.62
C MET A 89 -4.35 6.48 -11.69
N TYR A 90 -4.07 6.99 -10.48
CA TYR A 90 -5.11 7.43 -9.56
C TYR A 90 -5.80 8.71 -10.03
N VAL A 91 -6.96 8.56 -10.69
CA VAL A 91 -7.98 9.60 -10.80
C VAL A 91 -8.90 9.47 -9.58
N PRO A 92 -8.92 10.44 -8.64
CA PRO A 92 -9.78 10.33 -7.47
C PRO A 92 -11.25 10.20 -7.90
N PRO A 93 -11.98 9.16 -7.48
CA PRO A 93 -13.42 9.12 -7.69
C PRO A 93 -14.05 10.24 -6.85
N SER A 94 -14.69 11.20 -7.53
CA SER A 94 -15.45 12.31 -6.94
C SER A 94 -14.66 13.29 -6.06
N ALA A 95 -13.81 14.11 -6.68
CA ALA A 95 -13.73 15.50 -6.24
C ALA A 95 -15.04 16.21 -6.66
N SER A 96 -16.13 15.95 -5.92
CA SER A 96 -17.29 16.84 -5.93
C SER A 96 -16.85 18.16 -5.29
N PHE A 97 -16.16 18.98 -6.07
CA PHE A 97 -15.88 20.37 -5.74
C PHE A 97 -17.22 21.09 -5.73
N ASN A 98 -17.89 21.05 -4.58
CA ASN A 98 -19.14 21.75 -4.37
C ASN A 98 -18.87 23.25 -4.55
N ARG A 99 -19.48 23.75 -5.61
CA ARG A 99 -19.37 25.11 -6.14
C ARG A 99 -19.96 26.10 -5.13
N TYR A 100 -19.15 26.60 -4.20
CA TYR A 100 -19.48 27.83 -3.48
C TYR A 100 -19.23 29.04 -4.38
N PHE A 101 -20.15 29.27 -5.31
CA PHE A 101 -20.38 30.59 -5.90
C PHE A 101 -21.89 30.72 -6.13
N SER A 102 -22.59 31.29 -5.15
CA SER A 102 -23.84 32.00 -5.41
C SER A 102 -23.48 33.41 -5.90
N PRO A 103 -23.90 33.85 -7.08
CA PRO A 103 -23.98 35.28 -7.35
C PRO A 103 -25.17 35.83 -6.56
N GLY A 104 -24.93 36.89 -5.80
CA GLY A 104 -25.98 37.73 -5.22
C GLY A 104 -26.69 38.58 -6.28
#